data_AF-A0A9E3NBZ5-F1
#
_entry.id   AF-A0A9E3NBZ5-F1
#
_cell.length_a   1.000
_cell.length_b   1.000
_cell.length_c   1.000
_cell.angle_alpha   90.00
_cell.angle_beta   90.00
_cell.angle_gamma   90.00
#
_symmetry.space_group_name_H-M   'P 1'
#
loop_
_entity.id
_entity.type
_entity.pdbx_description
1 polymer ?
#
loop_
_entity_poly.entity_id
_entity_poly.type
_entity_poly.pdbx_seq_one_letter_code
_entity_poly.pdbx_strand_id
1 'polypeptide(L)'
;MPLLPSALKWFAVAALFAGSAAQAEEQEPILRCLTATSSLASSSDKGIAQIGVLNSLYWLGRLDPTLSEAVIEKRIAAISASMTKESLQAEVGRCGRELAERGAMMERIGKKLKDRAARRDTR
;
A
#
# COMPACT_ATOMS: atom_id res chain seq x y z
N MET A 1 23.87 55.54 1.03
CA MET A 1 24.30 54.35 0.26
C MET A 1 24.62 53.21 1.22
N PRO A 2 23.70 52.27 1.50
CA PRO A 2 24.04 50.96 2.05
C PRO A 2 24.07 49.91 0.93
N LEU A 3 25.20 49.21 0.84
CA LEU A 3 25.45 48.08 -0.06
C LEU A 3 24.78 46.83 0.49
N LEU A 4 23.74 46.33 -0.18
CA LEU A 4 23.17 45.00 0.08
C LEU A 4 24.01 43.93 -0.63
N PRO A 5 24.54 42.91 0.07
CA PRO A 5 25.35 41.87 -0.55
C PRO A 5 24.47 40.91 -1.37
N SER A 6 24.79 40.79 -2.66
CA SER A 6 24.13 39.95 -3.68
C SER A 6 24.32 38.43 -3.50
N ALA A 7 24.66 37.96 -2.30
CA ALA A 7 25.02 36.56 -2.05
C ALA A 7 23.83 35.65 -1.72
N LEU A 8 22.63 36.21 -1.47
CA LEU A 8 21.47 35.46 -0.98
C LEU A 8 20.57 34.89 -2.08
N LYS A 9 21.12 34.55 -3.27
CA LYS A 9 20.33 34.01 -4.39
C LYS A 9 20.65 32.56 -4.77
N TRP A 10 21.63 31.93 -4.14
CA TRP A 10 22.14 30.62 -4.58
C TRP A 10 21.82 29.44 -3.64
N PHE A 11 21.20 29.67 -2.48
CA PHE A 11 20.98 28.60 -1.49
C PHE A 11 19.64 27.84 -1.61
N ALA A 12 18.76 28.19 -2.55
CA ALA A 12 17.39 27.64 -2.58
C ALA A 12 17.22 26.34 -3.39
N VAL A 13 18.25 25.80 -4.06
CA VAL A 13 18.09 24.66 -4.98
C VAL A 13 18.35 23.29 -4.33
N ALA A 14 19.03 23.23 -3.19
CA ALA A 14 19.44 21.96 -2.57
C ALA A 14 18.32 21.22 -1.79
N ALA A 15 17.18 21.87 -1.50
CA ALA A 15 16.12 21.28 -0.67
C ALA A 15 15.11 20.41 -1.45
N LEU A 16 15.17 20.36 -2.78
CA LEU A 16 14.17 19.68 -3.61
C LEU A 16 14.41 18.16 -3.79
N PHE A 17 15.54 17.62 -3.34
CA PHE A 17 15.90 16.21 -3.57
C PHE A 17 15.77 15.29 -2.35
N ALA A 18 15.32 15.80 -1.20
CA ALA A 18 15.20 15.02 0.04
C ALA A 18 13.93 14.13 0.11
N GLY A 19 13.04 14.17 -0.88
CA GLY A 19 11.74 13.49 -0.84
C GLY A 19 11.72 12.02 -1.28
N SER A 20 12.75 11.53 -1.96
CA SER A 20 12.71 10.22 -2.64
C SER A 20 12.88 9.01 -1.71
N ALA A 21 13.58 9.16 -0.58
CA ALA A 21 13.77 8.08 0.37
C ALA A 21 12.52 7.79 1.22
N ALA A 22 11.73 8.81 1.54
CA ALA A 22 10.51 8.66 2.33
C ALA A 22 9.42 7.88 1.57
N GLN A 23 9.27 8.12 0.26
CA GLN A 23 8.33 7.38 -0.58
C GLN A 23 8.72 5.91 -0.71
N ALA A 24 10.02 5.61 -0.73
CA ALA A 24 10.51 4.24 -0.83
C ALA A 24 10.17 3.38 0.39
N GLU A 25 10.18 3.97 1.59
CA GLU A 25 9.88 3.30 2.86
C GLU A 25 8.37 3.03 3.00
N GLU A 26 7.53 3.97 2.56
CA GLU A 26 6.07 3.85 2.66
C GLU A 26 5.49 2.74 1.77
N GLN A 27 6.16 2.41 0.66
CA GLN A 27 5.71 1.39 -0.30
C GLN A 27 6.10 -0.03 0.10
N GLU A 28 7.08 -0.20 0.98
CA GLU A 28 7.58 -1.52 1.35
C GLU A 28 6.52 -2.42 2.03
N PRO A 29 5.74 -1.96 3.02
CA PRO A 29 4.68 -2.79 3.62
C PRO A 29 3.64 -3.26 2.59
N ILE A 30 3.33 -2.42 1.60
CA ILE A 30 2.38 -2.72 0.51
C ILE A 30 2.98 -3.80 -0.40
N LEU A 31 4.23 -3.64 -0.82
CA LEU A 31 4.94 -4.61 -1.65
C LEU A 31 5.12 -5.96 -0.95
N ARG A 32 5.35 -5.96 0.36
CA ARG A 32 5.41 -7.20 1.14
C ARG A 32 4.05 -7.88 1.24
N CYS A 33 2.96 -7.11 1.44
CA CYS A 33 1.61 -7.66 1.41
C CYS A 33 1.21 -8.19 0.02
N LEU A 34 1.58 -7.48 -1.04
CA LEU A 34 1.40 -7.93 -2.42
C LEU A 34 2.13 -9.25 -2.65
N THR A 35 3.40 -9.33 -2.26
CA THR A 35 4.22 -10.55 -2.39
C THR A 35 3.61 -11.71 -1.60
N ALA A 36 3.28 -11.49 -0.32
CA ALA A 36 2.75 -12.50 0.56
C ALA A 36 1.40 -13.05 0.08
N THR A 37 0.49 -12.17 -0.33
CA THR A 37 -0.84 -12.59 -0.82
C THR A 37 -0.78 -13.20 -2.22
N SER A 38 0.13 -12.76 -3.07
CA SER A 38 0.36 -13.40 -4.37
C SER A 38 0.87 -14.83 -4.23
N SER A 39 1.65 -15.14 -3.18
CA SER A 39 2.09 -16.51 -2.90
C SER A 39 0.94 -17.47 -2.58
N LEU A 40 -0.18 -16.95 -2.06
CA LEU A 40 -1.38 -17.75 -1.79
C LEU A 40 -2.12 -18.12 -3.08
N ALA A 41 -1.97 -17.34 -4.15
CA ALA A 41 -2.63 -17.60 -5.43
C ALA A 41 -2.19 -18.92 -6.07
N SER A 42 -1.02 -19.44 -5.71
CA SER A 42 -0.54 -20.76 -6.14
C SER A 42 -0.93 -21.91 -5.20
N SER A 43 -1.79 -21.67 -4.21
CA SER A 43 -2.29 -22.72 -3.32
C SER A 43 -3.07 -23.78 -4.10
N SER A 44 -2.92 -25.06 -3.70
CA SER A 44 -3.76 -26.15 -4.22
C SER A 44 -5.21 -26.08 -3.75
N ASP A 45 -5.46 -25.39 -2.64
CA ASP A 45 -6.80 -25.06 -2.18
C ASP A 45 -7.36 -23.90 -3.01
N LYS A 46 -8.44 -24.17 -3.76
CA LYS A 46 -9.07 -23.19 -4.66
C LYS A 46 -9.61 -21.96 -3.92
N GLY A 47 -10.11 -22.12 -2.70
CA GLY A 47 -10.61 -21.01 -1.90
C GLY A 47 -9.47 -20.08 -1.48
N ILE A 48 -8.36 -20.66 -1.00
CA ILE A 48 -7.15 -19.91 -0.66
C ILE A 48 -6.55 -19.22 -1.90
N ALA A 49 -6.50 -19.93 -3.04
CA ALA A 49 -6.00 -19.36 -4.29
C ALA A 49 -6.81 -18.14 -4.73
N GLN A 50 -8.14 -18.24 -4.70
CA GLN A 50 -9.03 -17.12 -5.04
C GLN A 50 -8.84 -15.93 -4.09
N ILE A 51 -8.72 -16.19 -2.78
CA ILE A 51 -8.42 -15.15 -1.78
C ILE A 51 -7.07 -14.49 -2.07
N GLY A 52 -6.06 -15.28 -2.43
CA GLY A 52 -4.74 -14.78 -2.82
C GLY A 52 -4.81 -13.79 -3.98
N VAL A 53 -5.54 -14.14 -5.05
CA VAL A 53 -5.75 -13.27 -6.22
C VAL A 53 -6.50 -11.99 -5.85
N LEU A 54 -7.59 -12.08 -5.09
CA LEU A 54 -8.36 -10.88 -4.71
C LEU A 54 -7.54 -9.93 -3.83
N ASN A 55 -6.77 -10.49 -2.90
CA ASN A 55 -5.94 -9.70 -2.01
C ASN A 55 -4.75 -9.09 -2.75
N SER A 56 -4.13 -9.81 -3.70
CA SER A 56 -3.02 -9.26 -4.49
C SER A 56 -3.49 -8.06 -5.33
N LEU A 57 -4.68 -8.13 -5.94
CA LEU A 57 -5.27 -7.00 -6.67
C LEU A 57 -5.52 -5.79 -5.77
N TYR A 58 -6.00 -6.01 -4.54
CA TYR A 58 -6.18 -4.94 -3.57
C TYR A 58 -4.85 -4.22 -3.24
N TRP A 59 -3.78 -4.96 -2.99
CA TRP A 59 -2.48 -4.38 -2.65
C TRP A 59 -1.80 -3.73 -3.87
N LEU A 60 -1.97 -4.32 -5.06
CA LEU A 60 -1.51 -3.74 -6.32
C LEU A 60 -2.12 -2.35 -6.54
N GLY A 61 -3.43 -2.20 -6.32
CA GLY A 61 -4.13 -0.91 -6.45
C GLY A 61 -3.73 0.16 -5.43
N ARG A 62 -2.86 -0.17 -4.46
CA ARG A 62 -2.35 0.77 -3.44
C ARG A 62 -0.91 1.18 -3.66
N LEU A 63 -0.21 0.58 -4.62
CA LEU A 63 1.13 1.03 -4.96
C LEU A 63 1.09 2.48 -5.46
N ASP A 64 2.14 3.23 -5.16
CA ASP A 64 2.33 4.57 -5.70
C ASP A 64 2.34 4.48 -7.24
N PRO A 65 1.42 5.18 -7.93
CA PRO A 65 1.28 5.09 -9.39
C PRO A 65 2.49 5.68 -10.14
N THR A 66 3.40 6.38 -9.46
CA THR A 66 4.64 6.90 -10.05
C THR A 66 5.75 5.85 -10.12
N LEU A 67 5.61 4.71 -9.45
CA LEU A 67 6.58 3.60 -9.55
C LEU A 67 6.52 2.97 -10.93
N SER A 68 7.69 2.81 -11.56
CA SER A 68 7.79 2.01 -12.77
C SER A 68 7.71 0.51 -12.47
N GLU A 69 7.25 -0.26 -13.45
CA GLU A 69 7.19 -1.72 -13.38
C GLU A 69 8.54 -2.33 -12.99
N ALA A 70 9.64 -1.88 -13.60
CA ALA A 70 10.99 -2.34 -13.29
C ALA A 70 11.39 -2.09 -11.82
N VAL A 71 10.93 -0.99 -11.21
CA VAL A 71 11.19 -0.71 -9.79
C VAL A 71 10.36 -1.64 -8.90
N ILE A 72 9.09 -1.89 -9.27
CA ILE A 72 8.21 -2.81 -8.55
C ILE A 72 8.79 -4.23 -8.58
N GLU A 73 9.14 -4.74 -9.77
CA GLU A 73 9.75 -6.06 -9.96
C GLU A 73 11.02 -6.22 -9.11
N LYS A 74 11.94 -5.25 -9.20
CA LYS A 74 13.19 -5.26 -8.42
C LYS A 74 12.92 -5.36 -6.92
N ARG A 75 11.93 -4.62 -6.42
CA ARG A 75 11.58 -4.62 -4.99
C ARG A 75 10.88 -5.91 -4.57
N ILE A 76 9.95 -6.43 -5.36
CA ILE A 76 9.29 -7.72 -5.09
C ILE A 76 10.32 -8.84 -5.08
N ALA A 77 11.28 -8.83 -6.02
CA ALA A 77 12.37 -9.81 -6.05
C ALA A 77 13.23 -9.75 -4.78
N ALA A 78 13.62 -8.53 -4.35
CA ALA A 78 14.39 -8.34 -3.12
C ALA A 78 13.62 -8.81 -1.88
N ILE A 79 12.34 -8.44 -1.77
CA ILE A 79 11.46 -8.87 -0.67
C ILE A 79 11.34 -10.40 -0.67
N SER A 80 11.01 -11.01 -1.81
CA SER A 80 10.83 -12.46 -1.93
C SER A 80 12.09 -13.23 -1.55
N ALA A 81 13.27 -12.73 -1.95
CA ALA A 81 14.55 -13.33 -1.58
C ALA A 81 14.83 -13.26 -0.06
N SER A 82 14.28 -12.24 0.63
CA SER A 82 14.44 -12.06 2.08
C SER A 82 13.40 -12.77 2.93
N MET A 83 12.28 -13.22 2.34
CA MET A 83 11.17 -13.82 3.09
C MET A 83 11.36 -15.33 3.26
N THR A 84 11.48 -15.78 4.51
CA THR A 84 11.33 -17.20 4.86
C THR A 84 9.86 -17.61 4.86
N LYS A 85 9.58 -18.91 4.86
CA LYS A 85 8.22 -19.45 4.96
C LYS A 85 7.48 -18.94 6.21
N GLU A 86 8.16 -18.87 7.34
CA GLU A 86 7.62 -18.39 8.61
C GLU A 86 7.29 -16.90 8.52
N SER A 87 8.20 -16.11 7.94
CA SER A 87 7.97 -14.67 7.73
C SER A 87 6.83 -14.41 6.75
N LEU A 88 6.68 -15.25 5.72
CA LEU A 88 5.59 -15.19 4.74
C LEU A 88 4.24 -15.43 5.41
N GLN A 89 4.14 -16.45 6.26
CA GLN A 89 2.91 -16.73 7.02
C GLN A 89 2.57 -15.60 7.99
N ALA A 90 3.57 -15.06 8.70
CA ALA A 90 3.38 -13.91 9.57
C ALA A 90 2.89 -12.68 8.78
N GLU A 91 3.46 -12.44 7.59
CA GLU A 91 3.08 -11.35 6.70
C GLU A 91 1.64 -11.52 6.19
N VAL A 92 1.27 -12.71 5.71
CA VAL A 92 -0.11 -13.05 5.32
C VAL A 92 -1.07 -12.74 6.47
N GLY A 93 -0.74 -13.15 7.69
CA GLY A 93 -1.54 -12.87 8.87
C GLY A 93 -1.68 -11.36 9.15
N ARG A 94 -0.59 -10.59 9.02
CA ARG A 94 -0.63 -9.13 9.20
C ARG A 94 -1.50 -8.46 8.14
N CYS A 95 -1.26 -8.76 6.87
CA CYS A 95 -1.99 -8.17 5.74
C CYS A 95 -3.48 -8.55 5.77
N GLY A 96 -3.79 -9.79 6.19
CA GLY A 96 -5.16 -10.25 6.40
C GLY A 96 -5.89 -9.48 7.50
N ARG A 97 -5.23 -9.14 8.61
CA ARG A 97 -5.83 -8.31 9.67
C ARG A 97 -6.18 -6.91 9.17
N GLU A 98 -5.28 -6.27 8.43
CA GLU A 98 -5.57 -4.95 7.84
C GLU A 98 -6.77 -5.00 6.89
N LEU A 99 -6.86 -6.04 6.05
CA LEU A 99 -8.02 -6.25 5.18
C LEU A 99 -9.30 -6.47 5.96
N ALA A 100 -9.27 -7.24 7.04
CA ALA A 100 -10.42 -7.48 7.90
C ALA A 100 -10.92 -6.18 8.56
N GLU A 101 -10.01 -5.34 9.07
CA GLU A 101 -10.34 -4.04 9.65
C GLU A 101 -11.02 -3.11 8.64
N ARG A 102 -10.54 -3.12 7.39
CA ARG A 102 -11.13 -2.36 6.28
C ARG A 102 -12.49 -2.91 5.87
N GLY A 103 -12.66 -4.23 5.83
CA GLY A 103 -13.96 -4.87 5.62
C GLY A 103 -14.98 -4.43 6.66
N ALA A 104 -14.62 -4.52 7.94
CA ALA A 104 -15.46 -4.05 9.04
C ALA A 104 -15.79 -2.55 8.93
N MET A 105 -14.86 -1.73 8.44
CA MET A 105 -15.12 -0.31 8.17
C MET A 105 -16.19 -0.13 7.08
N MET A 106 -16.07 -0.85 5.97
CA MET A 106 -17.03 -0.79 4.86
C MET A 106 -18.44 -1.24 5.31
N GLU A 107 -18.53 -2.28 6.12
CA GLU A 107 -19.80 -2.72 6.71
C GLU A 107 -20.46 -1.62 7.56
N ARG A 108 -19.68 -0.94 8.41
CA ARG A 108 -20.16 0.19 9.22
C ARG A 108 -20.66 1.34 8.35
N ILE A 109 -19.94 1.66 7.28
CA ILE A 109 -20.34 2.71 6.32
C ILE A 109 -21.65 2.31 5.63
N GLY A 110 -21.74 1.06 5.15
CA GLY A 110 -22.94 0.52 4.50
C GLY A 110 -24.17 0.58 5.40
N LYS A 111 -24.04 0.21 6.68
CA LYS A 111 -25.12 0.34 7.68
C LYS A 111 -25.58 1.80 7.82
N LYS A 112 -24.64 2.73 8.01
CA LYS A 112 -24.95 4.17 8.12
C LYS A 112 -25.61 4.75 6.86
N LEU A 113 -25.32 4.22 5.69
CA LEU A 113 -25.95 4.64 4.43
C LEU A 113 -27.39 4.12 4.35
N LYS A 114 -27.63 2.84 4.67
CA LYS A 114 -28.97 2.25 4.72
C LYS A 114 -29.89 3.01 5.69
N ASP A 115 -29.40 3.31 6.89
CA ASP A 115 -30.17 4.06 7.89
C ASP A 115 -30.51 5.47 7.42
N ARG A 116 -29.61 6.12 6.67
CA ARG A 116 -29.85 7.46 6.09
C ARG A 116 -30.88 7.41 4.97
N ALA A 117 -30.84 6.39 4.11
CA ALA A 117 -31.81 6.20 3.03
C ALA A 117 -33.21 5.98 3.62
N ALA A 118 -33.36 5.08 4.60
CA ALA A 118 -34.64 4.81 5.24
C ALA A 118 -35.28 6.06 5.87
N ARG A 119 -34.48 6.96 6.48
CA ARG A 119 -34.98 8.23 7.02
C ARG A 119 -35.40 9.25 5.95
N ARG A 120 -34.83 9.16 4.74
CA ARG A 120 -35.19 10.03 3.63
C ARG A 120 -36.54 9.62 3.03
N ASP A 121 -36.81 8.33 2.93
CA ASP A 121 -38.05 7.81 2.33
C ASP A 121 -39.29 8.04 3.22
N THR A 122 -39.09 8.31 4.51
CA THR A 122 -40.17 8.62 5.46
C THR A 122 -40.51 10.12 5.58
N ARG A 123 -39.86 10.99 4.80
CA ARG A 123 -40.09 12.44 4.79
C ARG A 123 -40.66 12.87 3.45
#